data_AF-A0A520E8Z5-F1
#
_entry.id   AF-A0A520E8Z5-F1
#
_cell.length_a   1.000
_cell.length_b   1.000
_cell.length_c   1.000
_cell.angle_alpha   90.00
_cell.angle_beta   90.00
_cell.angle_gamma   90.00
#
_symmetry.space_group_name_H-M   'P 1'
#
loop_
_entity.id
_entity.type
_entity.pdbx_description
1 polymer ?
#
loop_
_entity_poly.entity_id
_entity_poly.type
_entity_poly.pdbx_seq_one_letter_code
_entity_poly.pdbx_strand_id
1 'polypeptide(L)'
;MSRENNESQAFNAFAQPSDAPAQDTPSANAAIITFMTPDQVSDAIKAAGCAVTAIEQDGVVRLHSASHGVGFQVLWGNAMAPGQYADFTLSCPLRVQGGTLPVEVLGEWHRTKRFARVAQHGDFVVLEMDVIAAGGITPANLSVSLQLWTQMMGQFFLHLRNFKPAAAPLAGEASTGETSSGETAAEEAAPATATAAA
;
A
#
# COMPACT_ATOMS: atom_id res chain seq x y z
N MET A 1 36.52 -85.63 31.69
CA MET A 1 36.46 -86.02 30.27
C MET A 1 35.09 -85.60 29.75
N SER A 2 34.86 -84.85 28.68
CA SER A 2 35.65 -84.16 27.64
C SER A 2 34.63 -83.18 27.02
N ARG A 3 34.90 -81.86 26.92
CA ARG A 3 35.50 -81.15 25.77
C ARG A 3 34.90 -81.48 24.38
N GLU A 4 34.73 -80.40 23.60
CA GLU A 4 34.52 -80.28 22.14
C GLU A 4 33.04 -80.33 21.68
N ASN A 5 32.48 -79.41 20.87
CA ASN A 5 32.90 -78.25 20.07
C ASN A 5 31.68 -77.32 19.92
N ASN A 6 31.71 -75.99 20.11
CA ASN A 6 32.28 -74.91 19.29
C ASN A 6 31.75 -74.82 17.84
N GLU A 7 31.40 -73.57 17.46
CA GLU A 7 31.17 -73.01 16.10
C GLU A 7 29.79 -73.32 15.49
N SER A 8 28.96 -72.39 14.98
CA SER A 8 29.19 -71.03 14.50
C SER A 8 27.86 -70.24 14.44
N GLN A 9 28.00 -68.91 14.30
CA GLN A 9 27.06 -67.93 13.73
C GLN A 9 26.19 -67.12 14.71
N ALA A 10 26.83 -66.13 15.31
CA ALA A 10 26.25 -64.80 15.43
C ALA A 10 26.16 -64.17 14.03
N PHE A 11 24.99 -63.65 13.62
CA PHE A 11 24.91 -62.54 12.65
C PHE A 11 23.52 -61.89 12.72
N ASN A 12 23.49 -60.64 13.19
CA ASN A 12 22.52 -59.57 12.91
C ASN A 12 21.05 -59.96 12.62
N ALA A 13 20.18 -59.82 13.63
CA ALA A 13 18.77 -59.49 13.39
C ALA A 13 18.68 -58.01 12.97
N PHE A 14 18.85 -57.78 11.67
CA PHE A 14 18.56 -56.51 11.00
C PHE A 14 17.09 -56.18 11.23
N ALA A 15 16.80 -55.06 11.90
CA ALA A 15 15.45 -54.52 12.00
C ALA A 15 14.91 -54.28 10.57
N GLN A 16 13.81 -54.94 10.21
CA GLN A 16 13.12 -54.64 8.97
C GLN A 16 12.47 -53.26 9.09
N PRO A 17 12.64 -52.36 8.10
CA PRO A 17 11.82 -51.16 8.02
C PRO A 17 10.39 -51.59 7.69
N SER A 18 9.44 -51.19 8.53
CA SER A 18 8.01 -51.35 8.28
C SER A 18 7.63 -50.57 7.02
N ASP A 19 7.28 -51.28 5.95
CA ASP A 19 6.57 -50.74 4.79
C ASP A 19 5.14 -50.33 5.23
N ALA A 20 5.05 -49.15 5.85
CA ALA A 20 3.80 -48.40 5.85
C ALA A 20 3.69 -47.73 4.46
N PRO A 21 2.60 -47.92 3.71
CA PRO A 21 2.44 -47.18 2.46
C PRO A 21 2.42 -45.70 2.82
N ALA A 22 3.40 -44.96 2.29
CA ALA A 22 3.37 -43.52 2.26
C ALA A 22 2.03 -43.12 1.65
N GLN A 23 1.16 -42.54 2.47
CA GLN A 23 -0.05 -41.93 1.96
C GLN A 23 0.40 -40.76 1.09
N ASP A 24 0.45 -41.00 -0.22
CA ASP A 24 0.44 -39.97 -1.24
C ASP A 24 -0.84 -39.15 -0.99
N THR A 25 -0.70 -38.14 -0.14
CA THR A 25 -1.69 -37.10 0.00
C THR A 25 -1.74 -36.45 -1.38
N PRO A 26 -2.85 -36.52 -2.12
CA PRO A 26 -2.91 -35.91 -3.44
C PRO A 26 -2.61 -34.42 -3.24
N SER A 27 -1.45 -33.99 -3.73
CA SER A 27 -1.09 -32.58 -3.80
C SER A 27 -2.25 -31.85 -4.44
N ALA A 28 -2.99 -31.07 -3.64
CA ALA A 28 -4.10 -30.28 -4.13
C ALA A 28 -3.57 -29.45 -5.30
N ASN A 29 -4.02 -29.79 -6.50
CA ASN A 29 -3.62 -29.13 -7.72
C ASN A 29 -4.12 -27.68 -7.59
N ALA A 30 -3.26 -26.78 -7.12
CA ALA A 30 -3.66 -25.42 -6.77
C ALA A 30 -4.17 -24.74 -8.04
N ALA A 31 -5.47 -24.50 -8.11
CA ALA A 31 -6.10 -23.92 -9.29
C ALA A 31 -5.43 -22.58 -9.63
N ILE A 32 -4.71 -22.53 -10.75
CA ILE A 32 -4.02 -21.31 -11.17
C ILE A 32 -5.06 -20.36 -11.75
N ILE A 33 -5.08 -19.14 -11.21
CA ILE A 33 -5.91 -18.06 -11.71
C ILE A 33 -5.09 -17.23 -12.70
N THR A 34 -5.58 -17.10 -13.93
CA THR A 34 -4.92 -16.34 -15.00
C THR A 34 -5.66 -15.05 -15.37
N PHE A 35 -6.89 -14.89 -14.88
CA PHE A 35 -7.73 -13.70 -15.01
C PHE A 35 -8.63 -13.55 -13.78
N MET A 36 -9.08 -12.34 -13.49
CA MET A 36 -9.96 -11.97 -12.39
C MET A 36 -11.38 -11.75 -12.91
N THR A 37 -12.34 -12.27 -12.16
CA THR A 37 -13.77 -12.00 -12.33
C THR A 37 -14.32 -11.26 -11.11
N PRO A 38 -15.45 -10.53 -11.26
CA PRO A 38 -16.12 -9.89 -10.14
C PRO A 38 -16.41 -10.82 -8.96
N ASP A 39 -16.80 -12.06 -9.22
CA ASP A 39 -17.11 -13.05 -8.17
C ASP A 39 -15.86 -13.47 -7.40
N GLN A 40 -14.78 -13.81 -8.10
CA GLN A 40 -13.51 -14.19 -7.47
C GLN A 40 -12.96 -13.07 -6.58
N VAL A 41 -13.00 -11.83 -7.05
CA VAL A 41 -12.52 -10.68 -6.27
C VAL A 41 -13.48 -10.38 -5.11
N SER A 42 -14.79 -10.49 -5.32
CA SER A 42 -15.79 -10.34 -4.25
C SER A 42 -15.58 -11.34 -3.13
N ASP A 43 -15.34 -12.61 -3.46
CA ASP A 43 -15.11 -13.66 -2.46
C ASP A 43 -13.77 -13.47 -1.74
N ALA A 44 -12.72 -13.01 -2.43
CA ALA A 44 -11.46 -12.65 -1.79
C ALA A 44 -11.61 -11.44 -0.85
N ILE A 45 -12.40 -10.43 -1.20
CA ILE A 45 -12.72 -9.29 -0.32
C ILE A 45 -13.46 -9.76 0.94
N LYS A 46 -14.47 -10.64 0.79
CA LYS A 46 -15.20 -11.24 1.92
C LYS A 46 -14.27 -12.06 2.81
N ALA A 47 -13.38 -12.86 2.21
CA ALA A 47 -12.40 -13.66 2.94
C ALA A 47 -11.38 -12.80 3.71
N ALA A 48 -11.11 -11.57 3.25
CA ALA A 48 -10.31 -10.57 3.98
C ALA A 48 -11.09 -9.88 5.12
N GLY A 49 -12.35 -10.26 5.36
CA GLY A 49 -13.18 -9.73 6.46
C GLY A 49 -13.95 -8.45 6.12
N CYS A 50 -14.04 -8.08 4.85
CA CYS A 50 -14.78 -6.91 4.40
C CYS A 50 -16.15 -7.28 3.83
N ALA A 51 -17.14 -6.41 3.98
CA ALA A 51 -18.38 -6.52 3.22
C ALA A 51 -18.15 -6.07 1.77
N VAL A 52 -18.86 -6.63 0.80
CA VAL A 52 -18.78 -6.22 -0.60
C VAL A 52 -20.17 -6.02 -1.20
N THR A 53 -20.31 -4.95 -1.97
CA THR A 53 -21.50 -4.64 -2.76
C THR A 53 -21.10 -4.64 -4.22
N ALA A 54 -21.73 -5.50 -5.01
CA ALA A 54 -21.59 -5.55 -6.46
C ALA A 54 -22.73 -4.74 -7.10
N ILE A 55 -22.39 -3.84 -8.02
CA ILE A 55 -23.35 -3.00 -8.75
C ILE A 55 -23.04 -3.13 -10.23
N GLU A 56 -24.00 -3.63 -11.00
CA GLU A 56 -23.87 -3.63 -12.46
C GLU A 56 -24.20 -2.24 -13.01
N GLN A 57 -23.25 -1.65 -13.73
CA GLN A 57 -23.40 -0.35 -14.38
C GLN A 57 -22.81 -0.42 -15.78
N ASP A 58 -23.63 -0.07 -16.78
CA ASP A 58 -23.24 -0.06 -18.20
C ASP A 58 -22.63 -1.41 -18.66
N GLY A 59 -23.16 -2.52 -18.14
CA GLY A 59 -22.68 -3.89 -18.43
C GLY A 59 -21.36 -4.28 -17.74
N VAL A 60 -20.87 -3.45 -16.79
CA VAL A 60 -19.68 -3.73 -15.99
C VAL A 60 -20.07 -3.83 -14.52
N VAL A 61 -19.71 -4.95 -13.87
CA VAL A 61 -19.94 -5.14 -12.44
C VAL A 61 -18.88 -4.39 -11.65
N ARG A 62 -19.25 -3.31 -10.97
CA ARG A 62 -18.39 -2.55 -10.07
C ARG A 62 -18.47 -3.11 -8.65
N LEU A 63 -17.34 -3.20 -7.97
CA LEU A 63 -17.28 -3.66 -6.58
C LEU A 63 -16.93 -2.49 -5.67
N HIS A 64 -17.78 -2.30 -4.66
CA HIS A 64 -17.57 -1.37 -3.56
C HIS A 64 -17.48 -2.13 -2.24
N SER A 65 -16.59 -1.70 -1.37
CA SER A 65 -16.35 -2.30 -0.07
C SER A 65 -15.92 -1.23 0.92
N ALA A 66 -15.76 -1.60 2.18
CA ALA A 66 -15.24 -0.71 3.20
C ALA A 66 -14.33 -1.47 4.17
N SER A 67 -13.27 -0.81 4.63
CA SER A 67 -12.38 -1.28 5.68
C SER A 67 -12.02 -0.11 6.58
N HIS A 68 -11.91 -0.35 7.89
CA HIS A 68 -11.65 0.70 8.89
C HIS A 68 -12.67 1.87 8.86
N GLY A 69 -13.91 1.60 8.44
CA GLY A 69 -14.95 2.61 8.30
C GLY A 69 -14.83 3.50 7.05
N VAL A 70 -13.91 3.20 6.13
CA VAL A 70 -13.67 3.96 4.91
C VAL A 70 -13.92 3.10 3.68
N GLY A 71 -14.65 3.66 2.71
CA GLY A 71 -14.97 2.99 1.46
C GLY A 71 -13.78 2.86 0.51
N PHE A 72 -13.71 1.73 -0.18
CA PHE A 72 -12.82 1.53 -1.32
C PHE A 72 -13.57 0.83 -2.45
N GLN A 73 -13.02 0.91 -3.66
CA GLN A 73 -13.58 0.31 -4.85
C GLN A 73 -12.55 -0.50 -5.63
N VAL A 74 -13.03 -1.43 -6.43
CA VAL A 74 -12.22 -2.13 -7.42
C VAL A 74 -12.33 -1.41 -8.76
N LEU A 75 -11.19 -1.00 -9.29
CA LEU A 75 -11.05 -0.47 -10.63
C LEU A 75 -10.50 -1.57 -11.52
N TRP A 76 -11.32 -2.07 -12.45
CA TRP A 76 -10.88 -3.10 -13.38
C TRP A 76 -9.82 -2.57 -14.35
N GLY A 77 -8.74 -3.33 -14.52
CA GLY A 77 -7.64 -3.00 -15.40
C GLY A 77 -7.83 -3.58 -16.80
N ASN A 78 -6.85 -4.35 -17.26
CA ASN A 78 -6.81 -4.84 -18.64
C ASN A 78 -7.86 -5.94 -18.88
N ALA A 79 -8.91 -5.64 -19.64
CA ALA A 79 -9.93 -6.63 -20.00
C ALA A 79 -9.37 -7.68 -20.99
N MET A 80 -9.65 -8.95 -20.71
CA MET A 80 -9.27 -10.08 -21.58
C MET A 80 -10.47 -10.64 -22.35
N ALA A 81 -11.63 -10.65 -21.69
CA ALA A 81 -12.93 -11.04 -22.24
C ALA A 81 -14.03 -10.34 -21.41
N PRO A 82 -15.31 -10.34 -21.83
CA PRO A 82 -16.39 -9.79 -21.01
C PRO A 82 -16.39 -10.39 -19.59
N GLY A 83 -16.24 -9.53 -18.59
CA GLY A 83 -16.18 -9.92 -17.17
C GLY A 83 -14.87 -10.57 -16.70
N GLN A 84 -13.82 -10.58 -17.53
CA GLN A 84 -12.51 -11.16 -17.21
C GLN A 84 -11.40 -10.13 -17.39
N TYR A 85 -10.59 -9.93 -16.35
CA TYR A 85 -9.55 -8.90 -16.31
C TYR A 85 -8.20 -9.49 -15.92
N ALA A 86 -7.12 -9.03 -16.55
CA ALA A 86 -5.76 -9.48 -16.26
C ALA A 86 -5.25 -8.93 -14.91
N ASP A 87 -5.80 -7.80 -14.48
CA ASP A 87 -5.44 -7.05 -13.27
C ASP A 87 -6.58 -6.13 -12.82
N PHE A 88 -6.44 -5.60 -11.60
CA PHE A 88 -7.31 -4.55 -11.06
C PHE A 88 -6.55 -3.69 -10.04
N THR A 89 -7.07 -2.51 -9.77
CA THR A 89 -6.57 -1.61 -8.72
C THR A 89 -7.61 -1.50 -7.60
N LEU A 90 -7.17 -1.67 -6.36
CA LEU A 90 -7.95 -1.31 -5.18
C LEU A 90 -7.73 0.16 -4.92
N SER A 91 -8.80 0.96 -4.87
CA SER A 91 -8.74 2.41 -4.79
C SER A 91 -9.57 2.93 -3.62
N CYS A 92 -8.92 3.67 -2.73
CA CYS A 92 -9.54 4.34 -1.58
C CYS A 92 -9.35 5.86 -1.71
N PRO A 93 -10.31 6.57 -2.33
CA PRO A 93 -10.29 8.03 -2.36
C PRO A 93 -10.71 8.63 -1.01
N LEU A 94 -9.92 9.58 -0.52
CA LEU A 94 -10.16 10.34 0.71
C LEU A 94 -10.24 11.83 0.37
N ARG A 95 -11.22 12.51 0.94
CA ARG A 95 -11.26 13.97 0.89
C ARG A 95 -10.46 14.55 2.05
N VAL A 96 -9.54 15.45 1.74
CA VAL A 96 -8.72 16.16 2.71
C VAL A 96 -9.43 17.45 3.10
N GLN A 97 -9.73 17.58 4.39
CA GLN A 97 -10.34 18.79 4.92
C GLN A 97 -9.26 19.88 5.03
N GLY A 98 -9.53 21.06 4.46
CA GLY A 98 -8.55 22.15 4.43
C GLY A 98 -7.67 22.20 3.18
N GLY A 99 -7.98 21.40 2.15
CA GLY A 99 -7.34 21.49 0.84
C GLY A 99 -6.33 20.36 0.61
N THR A 100 -5.08 20.71 0.34
CA THR A 100 -4.04 19.75 -0.04
C THR A 100 -3.22 19.26 1.16
N LEU A 101 -2.85 17.97 1.18
CA LEU A 101 -1.80 17.49 2.07
C LEU A 101 -0.42 18.02 1.63
N PRO A 102 0.49 18.32 2.57
CA PRO A 102 1.88 18.64 2.24
C PRO A 102 2.58 17.49 1.52
N VAL A 103 3.42 17.82 0.54
CA VAL A 103 4.08 16.85 -0.34
C VAL A 103 4.98 15.89 0.42
N GLU A 104 5.56 16.34 1.54
CA GLU A 104 6.47 15.57 2.39
C GLU A 104 5.77 14.36 3.02
N VAL A 105 4.49 14.50 3.37
CA VAL A 105 3.69 13.42 3.97
C VAL A 105 3.54 12.27 3.00
N LEU A 106 3.30 12.58 1.73
CA LEU A 106 3.16 11.58 0.66
C LEU A 106 4.53 10.99 0.30
N GLY A 107 5.56 11.84 0.23
CA GLY A 107 6.94 11.39 -0.03
C GLY A 107 7.47 10.43 1.04
N GLU A 108 7.14 10.65 2.31
CA GLU A 108 7.49 9.72 3.40
C GLU A 108 6.75 8.38 3.27
N TRP A 109 5.46 8.42 2.93
CA TRP A 109 4.69 7.21 2.67
C TRP A 109 5.33 6.37 1.57
N HIS A 110 5.61 6.95 0.40
CA HIS A 110 6.21 6.21 -0.72
C HIS A 110 7.63 5.69 -0.43
N ARG A 111 8.38 6.38 0.45
CA ARG A 111 9.71 5.90 0.87
C ARG A 111 9.62 4.66 1.73
N THR A 112 8.58 4.55 2.55
CA THR A 112 8.44 3.48 3.55
C THR A 112 7.58 2.32 3.09
N LYS A 113 6.72 2.51 2.08
CA LYS A 113 5.77 1.50 1.61
C LYS A 113 6.02 1.17 0.14
N ARG A 114 6.07 -0.13 -0.15
CA ARG A 114 6.32 -0.67 -1.51
C ARG A 114 5.06 -1.13 -2.23
N PHE A 115 4.01 -1.44 -1.48
CA PHE A 115 2.83 -2.13 -2.01
C PHE A 115 1.61 -1.24 -2.18
N ALA A 116 1.66 0.02 -1.76
CA ALA A 116 0.54 0.92 -1.96
C ALA A 116 1.06 2.32 -2.34
N ARG A 117 0.49 2.87 -3.41
CA ARG A 117 0.79 4.20 -3.91
C ARG A 117 -0.29 5.16 -3.44
N VAL A 118 0.12 6.39 -3.15
CA VAL A 118 -0.80 7.51 -2.96
C VAL A 118 -0.66 8.50 -4.10
N ALA A 119 -1.78 8.97 -4.63
CA ALA A 119 -1.86 10.07 -5.60
C ALA A 119 -2.71 11.21 -5.02
N GLN A 120 -2.40 12.45 -5.40
CA GLN A 120 -3.16 13.63 -4.99
C GLN A 120 -3.81 14.31 -6.19
N HIS A 121 -5.11 14.58 -6.06
CA HIS A 121 -5.95 15.21 -7.09
C HIS A 121 -6.79 16.31 -6.44
N GLY A 122 -6.26 17.54 -6.39
CA GLY A 122 -6.89 18.64 -5.67
C GLY A 122 -7.05 18.29 -4.18
N ASP A 123 -8.28 18.39 -3.68
CA ASP A 123 -8.63 18.07 -2.28
C ASP A 123 -8.78 16.57 -2.02
N PHE A 124 -8.49 15.71 -3.01
CA PHE A 124 -8.54 14.27 -2.86
C PHE A 124 -7.15 13.66 -2.79
N VAL A 125 -7.04 12.66 -1.93
CA VAL A 125 -5.88 11.79 -1.82
C VAL A 125 -6.36 10.37 -2.01
N VAL A 126 -5.79 9.66 -2.97
CA VAL A 126 -6.23 8.33 -3.37
C VAL A 126 -5.13 7.34 -3.02
N LEU A 127 -5.42 6.44 -2.09
CA LEU A 127 -4.57 5.28 -1.82
C LEU A 127 -4.93 4.17 -2.79
N GLU A 128 -3.93 3.59 -3.44
CA GLU A 128 -4.08 2.59 -4.48
C GLU A 128 -3.14 1.40 -4.27
N MET A 129 -3.61 0.21 -4.63
CA MET A 129 -2.78 -0.97 -4.76
C MET A 129 -3.23 -1.80 -5.97
N ASP A 130 -2.27 -2.12 -6.85
CA ASP A 130 -2.51 -2.92 -8.04
C ASP A 130 -2.35 -4.41 -7.73
N VAL A 131 -3.20 -5.23 -8.34
CA VAL A 131 -3.15 -6.70 -8.26
C VAL A 131 -3.21 -7.27 -9.67
N ILE A 132 -2.18 -8.02 -10.06
CA ILE A 132 -2.08 -8.68 -11.35
C ILE A 132 -2.29 -10.20 -11.21
N ALA A 133 -3.12 -10.76 -12.07
CA ALA A 133 -3.30 -12.21 -12.23
C ALA A 133 -2.65 -12.74 -13.51
N ALA A 134 -2.35 -11.86 -14.48
CA ALA A 134 -1.61 -12.21 -15.69
C ALA A 134 -0.29 -12.90 -15.34
N GLY A 135 -0.02 -14.05 -15.97
CA GLY A 135 1.15 -14.90 -15.65
C GLY A 135 0.86 -16.01 -14.63
N GLY A 136 -0.33 -16.02 -14.04
CA GLY A 136 -0.79 -17.09 -13.15
C GLY A 136 -0.50 -16.82 -11.68
N ILE A 137 -1.54 -16.74 -10.87
CA ILE A 137 -1.45 -16.65 -9.41
C ILE A 137 -2.29 -17.75 -8.76
N THR A 138 -2.00 -18.10 -7.51
CA THR A 138 -2.87 -18.99 -6.74
C THR A 138 -4.02 -18.21 -6.10
N PRO A 139 -5.12 -18.86 -5.70
CA PRO A 139 -6.20 -18.20 -4.94
C PRO A 139 -5.71 -17.71 -3.58
N ALA A 140 -4.72 -18.39 -3.00
CA ALA A 140 -4.04 -17.95 -1.79
C ALA A 140 -3.29 -16.62 -2.01
N ASN A 141 -2.60 -16.44 -3.15
CA ASN A 141 -1.97 -15.17 -3.50
C ASN A 141 -2.99 -14.04 -3.60
N LEU A 142 -4.13 -14.26 -4.27
CA LEU A 142 -5.21 -13.26 -4.32
C LEU A 142 -5.71 -12.91 -2.91
N SER A 143 -5.95 -13.92 -2.07
CA SER A 143 -6.41 -13.70 -0.69
C SER A 143 -5.40 -12.88 0.12
N VAL A 144 -4.11 -13.18 0.00
CA VAL A 144 -3.02 -12.43 0.65
C VAL A 144 -2.95 -11.00 0.11
N SER A 145 -3.15 -10.77 -1.18
CA SER A 145 -3.24 -9.41 -1.74
C SER A 145 -4.37 -8.62 -1.10
N LEU A 146 -5.56 -9.19 -0.92
CA LEU A 146 -6.68 -8.47 -0.27
C LEU A 146 -6.41 -8.23 1.23
N GLN A 147 -5.75 -9.15 1.93
CA GLN A 147 -5.31 -8.93 3.30
C GLN A 147 -4.27 -7.81 3.39
N LEU A 148 -3.28 -7.81 2.50
CA LEU A 148 -2.25 -6.77 2.42
C LEU A 148 -2.89 -5.40 2.16
N TRP A 149 -3.90 -5.33 1.31
CA TRP A 149 -4.67 -4.10 1.08
C TRP A 149 -5.27 -3.55 2.38
N THR A 150 -5.98 -4.39 3.15
CA THR A 150 -6.59 -3.94 4.42
C THR A 150 -5.53 -3.44 5.41
N GLN A 151 -4.37 -4.10 5.46
CA GLN A 151 -3.24 -3.65 6.27
C GLN A 151 -2.68 -2.32 5.78
N MET A 152 -2.50 -2.13 4.48
CA MET A 152 -2.02 -0.87 3.91
C MET A 152 -2.97 0.29 4.18
N MET A 153 -4.30 0.08 4.10
CA MET A 153 -5.29 1.09 4.50
C MET A 153 -5.11 1.50 5.97
N GLY A 154 -5.04 0.54 6.88
CA GLY A 154 -4.87 0.82 8.32
C GLY A 154 -3.55 1.56 8.61
N GLN A 155 -2.46 1.13 7.98
CA GLN A 155 -1.16 1.79 8.09
C GLN A 155 -1.19 3.23 7.54
N PHE A 156 -1.90 3.46 6.43
CA PHE A 156 -2.02 4.78 5.84
C PHE A 156 -2.82 5.73 6.73
N PHE A 157 -3.93 5.27 7.31
CA PHE A 157 -4.69 6.09 8.25
C PHE A 157 -3.92 6.42 9.53
N LEU A 158 -3.11 5.47 10.02
CA LEU A 158 -2.19 5.74 11.13
C LEU A 158 -1.12 6.76 10.74
N HIS A 159 -0.56 6.66 9.53
CA HIS A 159 0.40 7.64 8.99
C HIS A 159 -0.20 9.05 8.96
N LEU A 160 -1.41 9.19 8.40
CA LEU A 160 -2.13 10.47 8.35
C LEU A 160 -2.47 11.02 9.74
N ARG A 161 -2.85 10.17 10.69
CA ARG A 161 -3.18 10.60 12.06
C ARG A 161 -1.96 11.08 12.84
N ASN A 162 -0.80 10.47 12.59
CA ASN A 162 0.44 10.82 13.27
C ASN A 162 1.10 12.05 12.66
N PHE A 163 0.67 12.47 11.47
CA PHE A 163 1.12 13.72 10.87
C PHE A 163 0.69 14.92 11.71
N LYS A 164 1.66 15.70 12.17
CA LYS A 164 1.45 17.00 12.81
C LYS A 164 1.96 18.06 11.85
N PRO A 165 1.09 18.92 11.28
CA PRO A 165 1.54 20.09 10.57
C PRO A 165 2.46 20.88 11.50
N ALA A 166 3.63 21.31 11.01
CA ALA A 166 4.40 22.31 11.74
C ALA A 166 3.45 23.50 11.98
N ALA A 167 3.27 23.90 13.25
CA ALA A 167 2.39 25.01 13.60
C ALA A 167 2.80 26.21 12.75
N ALA A 168 1.89 26.68 11.88
CA ALA A 168 2.09 27.94 11.20
C ALA A 168 2.34 29.01 12.28
N PRO A 169 3.40 29.82 12.18
CA PRO A 169 3.58 30.94 13.08
C PRO A 169 2.30 31.78 12.99
N LEU A 170 1.60 31.94 14.12
CA LEU A 170 0.55 32.93 14.26
C LEU A 170 1.21 34.29 14.05
N ALA A 171 1.19 34.78 12.81
CA ALA A 171 1.51 36.16 12.50
C ALA A 171 0.38 37.02 13.06
N GLY A 172 0.56 37.56 14.27
CA GLY A 172 -0.44 38.42 14.87
C GLY A 172 -0.30 38.68 16.36
N GLU A 173 0.86 39.14 16.82
CA GLU A 173 0.91 40.05 17.97
C GLU A 173 1.59 41.34 17.53
N ALA A 174 0.77 42.40 17.54
CA ALA A 174 1.09 43.74 17.13
C ALA A 174 2.12 44.38 18.07
N SER A 175 3.13 45.03 17.50
CA SER A 175 3.84 46.12 18.16
C SER A 175 3.27 47.44 17.63
N THR A 176 2.48 48.10 18.45
CA THR A 176 2.09 49.51 18.29
C THR A 176 2.77 50.32 19.40
N GLY A 177 3.44 51.41 19.00
CA GLY A 177 4.13 52.38 19.84
C GLY A 177 5.58 52.53 19.36
N GLU A 178 6.10 53.68 18.94
CA GLU A 178 5.66 55.06 19.18
C GLU A 178 6.39 55.99 18.20
N THR A 179 5.67 56.99 17.69
CA THR A 179 6.16 58.09 16.85
C THR A 179 6.95 59.08 17.72
N SER A 180 8.14 59.50 17.28
CA SER A 180 8.72 60.78 17.74
C SER A 180 9.31 61.54 16.55
N SER A 181 8.68 62.66 16.28
CA SER A 181 9.12 63.73 15.38
C SER A 181 10.44 64.34 15.84
N GLY A 182 11.22 64.85 14.88
CA GLY A 182 12.46 65.61 15.13
C GLY A 182 13.06 66.10 13.82
N GLU A 183 12.45 67.15 13.26
CA GLU A 183 12.95 67.92 12.12
C GLU A 183 14.07 68.87 12.57
N THR A 184 15.18 68.95 11.83
CA THR A 184 15.86 70.22 11.48
C THR A 184 16.97 70.05 10.42
N ALA A 185 16.73 70.72 9.29
CA ALA A 185 17.62 71.58 8.49
C ALA A 185 18.97 71.06 7.92
N ALA A 186 18.95 70.93 6.58
CA ALA A 186 19.81 71.58 5.58
C ALA A 186 21.33 71.72 5.82
N GLU A 187 22.14 71.24 4.87
CA GLU A 187 22.90 72.13 3.97
C GLU A 187 23.44 71.39 2.73
N GLU A 188 23.39 72.12 1.62
CA GLU A 188 23.73 71.86 0.23
C GLU A 188 25.25 71.82 -0.04
N ALA A 189 25.71 70.97 -0.97
CA ALA A 189 26.66 71.33 -2.05
C ALA A 189 27.23 70.10 -2.77
N ALA A 190 26.88 69.97 -4.06
CA ALA A 190 27.74 69.36 -5.07
C ALA A 190 28.85 70.38 -5.46
N PRO A 191 29.97 69.99 -6.10
CA PRO A 191 29.92 69.70 -7.53
C PRO A 191 30.87 68.59 -8.02
N ALA A 192 30.67 68.26 -9.29
CA ALA A 192 31.42 67.31 -10.10
C ALA A 192 32.85 67.76 -10.45
N THR A 193 33.74 66.80 -10.71
CA THR A 193 34.79 66.92 -11.74
C THR A 193 35.21 65.56 -12.30
N ALA A 194 35.50 65.59 -13.61
CA ALA A 194 35.76 64.50 -14.53
C ALA A 194 37.21 63.96 -14.48
N THR A 195 37.44 62.77 -15.08
CA THR A 195 38.30 62.60 -16.29
C THR A 195 38.89 61.19 -16.39
N ALA A 196 38.79 60.64 -17.61
CA ALA A 196 39.35 59.37 -18.08
C ALA A 196 40.87 59.43 -18.32
N ALA A 197 41.56 58.27 -18.26
CA ALA A 197 42.52 57.80 -19.26
C ALA A 197 43.31 56.58 -18.74
N ALA A 198 43.16 55.44 -19.42
CA ALA A 198 44.24 54.62 -20.00
C ALA A 198 43.61 53.35 -20.60
#